data_AF-A0A1V5P5H8-F1
#
_entry.id   AF-A0A1V5P5H8-F1
#
_cell.length_a   1.000
_cell.length_b   1.000
_cell.length_c   1.000
_cell.angle_alpha   90.00
_cell.angle_beta   90.00
_cell.angle_gamma   90.00
#
_symmetry.space_group_name_H-M   'P 1'
#
loop_
_entity.id
_entity.type
_entity.pdbx_description
1 polymer ?
#
loop_
_entity_poly.entity_id
_entity_poly.type
_entity_poly.pdbx_seq_one_letter_code
_entity_poly.pdbx_strand_id
1 'polypeptide(L)'
;MDTQSPGISPFASMGIGDILDKSIGIYRKNFKVLCGITAIAYIPYILFILAYLIFLFFGDNKHEVGIFIIAGLFFLCVPIWIIILNLSQGFIINIISHIISDRPFSLSETWKEFFKFEKIFNLLMTMFLYGFIMSLPIIPCVVLFICFPFIVTSSYKALLTVLFFIILIILVIVIMIFALVYNFLVPVIVLEKKAYFSAIKRAMTLIIKDPLKVISVTLLLSMLVQIIQGAFSVPFVFLSIFLMQYHKGLYLVIQMLPQLSAIILVPVLFVGNTLLYYDVRFRKEGYDLEVMADELFKKCSKDDSENV
;
A
#
# COMPACT_ATOMS: atom_id res chain seq x y z
N MET A 1 -17.41 -36.79 4.03
CA MET A 1 -16.24 -36.32 3.25
C MET A 1 -15.80 -35.03 3.89
N ASP A 2 -14.96 -35.17 4.91
CA ASP A 2 -14.45 -34.06 5.72
C ASP A 2 -13.36 -33.32 4.94
N THR A 3 -13.70 -32.17 4.37
CA THR A 3 -12.70 -31.19 4.00
C THR A 3 -12.39 -30.35 5.24
N GLN A 4 -11.62 -30.94 6.16
CA GLN A 4 -10.88 -30.13 7.14
C GLN A 4 -9.95 -29.24 6.34
N SER A 5 -10.32 -27.96 6.21
CA SER A 5 -9.39 -26.90 5.84
C SER A 5 -8.15 -27.07 6.72
N PRO A 6 -6.94 -27.20 6.15
CA PRO A 6 -5.75 -27.46 6.95
C PRO A 6 -5.63 -26.37 8.01
N GLY A 7 -5.54 -26.83 9.26
CA GLY A 7 -5.39 -25.97 10.43
C GLY A 7 -4.26 -24.99 10.19
N ILE A 8 -4.58 -23.70 10.34
CA ILE A 8 -3.66 -22.59 10.14
C ILE A 8 -2.58 -22.71 11.21
N SER A 9 -1.40 -23.23 10.88
CA SER A 9 -0.23 -22.93 11.70
C SER A 9 0.10 -21.45 11.44
N PRO A 10 -0.04 -20.54 12.42
CA PRO A 10 0.02 -19.08 12.17
C PRO A 10 1.41 -18.58 11.76
N PHE A 11 2.38 -19.48 11.64
CA PHE A 11 3.78 -19.20 11.83
C PHE A 11 4.71 -19.99 10.90
N ALA A 12 4.24 -20.97 10.12
CA ALA A 12 5.14 -21.66 9.18
C ALA A 12 5.66 -20.70 8.10
N SER A 13 6.93 -20.83 7.71
CA SER A 13 7.50 -20.02 6.63
C SER A 13 6.64 -20.17 5.36
N MET A 14 6.19 -19.06 4.78
CA MET A 14 5.25 -19.09 3.67
C MET A 14 5.98 -18.98 2.34
N GLY A 15 5.65 -19.81 1.36
CA GLY A 15 6.04 -19.59 -0.02
C GLY A 15 5.41 -18.32 -0.60
N ILE A 16 5.92 -17.88 -1.75
CA ILE A 16 5.34 -16.72 -2.47
C ILE A 16 3.89 -17.01 -2.88
N GLY A 17 3.62 -18.23 -3.38
CA GLY A 17 2.27 -18.69 -3.73
C GLY A 17 1.34 -18.75 -2.52
N ASP A 18 1.83 -19.26 -1.38
CA ASP A 18 1.04 -19.34 -0.14
C ASP A 18 0.58 -17.97 0.36
N ILE A 19 1.44 -16.94 0.27
CA ILE A 19 1.07 -15.57 0.64
C ILE A 19 -0.06 -15.06 -0.27
N LEU A 20 0.04 -15.33 -1.57
CA LEU A 20 -0.97 -14.92 -2.55
C LEU A 20 -2.31 -15.62 -2.28
N ASP A 21 -2.31 -16.94 -2.17
CA ASP A 21 -3.50 -17.75 -1.95
C ASP A 21 -4.17 -17.42 -0.61
N LYS A 22 -3.37 -17.29 0.47
CA LYS A 22 -3.88 -16.89 1.79
C LYS A 22 -4.43 -15.48 1.78
N SER A 23 -3.80 -14.54 1.05
CA SER A 23 -4.31 -13.17 0.95
C SER A 23 -5.69 -13.13 0.31
N ILE A 24 -5.89 -13.89 -0.76
CA ILE A 24 -7.17 -14.01 -1.47
C ILE A 24 -8.20 -14.72 -0.58
N GLY A 25 -7.80 -15.77 0.13
CA GLY A 25 -8.66 -16.50 1.06
C GLY A 25 -9.20 -15.63 2.19
N ILE A 26 -8.31 -14.91 2.89
CA ILE A 26 -8.67 -13.97 3.96
C ILE A 26 -9.56 -12.85 3.41
N TYR A 27 -9.21 -12.30 2.25
CA TYR A 27 -9.97 -11.27 1.59
C TYR A 27 -11.41 -11.72 1.27
N ARG A 28 -11.58 -12.90 0.64
CA ARG A 28 -12.89 -13.45 0.28
C ARG A 28 -13.77 -13.70 1.50
N LYS A 29 -13.20 -14.25 2.58
CA LYS A 29 -13.94 -14.54 3.83
C LYS A 29 -14.44 -13.25 4.51
N ASN A 30 -13.70 -12.15 4.38
CA ASN A 30 -13.98 -10.88 5.07
C ASN A 30 -14.33 -9.73 4.10
N PHE A 31 -14.76 -10.06 2.88
CA PHE A 31 -14.92 -9.12 1.77
C PHE A 31 -15.68 -7.85 2.15
N LYS A 32 -16.85 -8.01 2.78
CA LYS A 32 -17.74 -6.89 3.14
C LYS A 32 -17.08 -5.91 4.11
N VAL A 33 -16.37 -6.43 5.11
CA VAL A 33 -15.69 -5.62 6.12
C VAL A 33 -14.52 -4.87 5.49
N LEU A 34 -13.66 -5.58 4.76
CA LEU A 34 -12.46 -5.02 4.15
C LEU A 34 -12.80 -3.96 3.10
N CYS A 35 -13.76 -4.24 2.22
CA CYS A 35 -14.24 -3.27 1.23
C CYS A 35 -14.99 -2.09 1.87
N GLY A 36 -15.73 -2.33 2.97
CA GLY A 36 -16.40 -1.25 3.70
C GLY A 36 -15.41 -0.24 4.29
N ILE A 37 -14.28 -0.72 4.83
CA ILE A 37 -13.23 0.13 5.38
C ILE A 37 -12.54 0.93 4.26
N THR A 38 -12.19 0.30 3.14
CA THR A 38 -11.58 1.04 2.02
C THR A 38 -12.56 1.99 1.33
N ALA A 39 -13.86 1.66 1.31
CA ALA A 39 -14.89 2.56 0.78
C ALA A 39 -14.93 3.89 1.54
N ILE A 40 -14.74 3.87 2.86
CA ILE A 40 -14.67 5.10 3.68
C ILE A 40 -13.52 6.01 3.22
N ALA A 41 -12.40 5.45 2.77
CA ALA A 41 -11.29 6.23 2.22
C ALA A 41 -11.55 6.71 0.79
N TYR A 42 -12.00 5.82 -0.09
CA TYR A 42 -12.05 6.09 -1.53
C TYR A 42 -13.31 6.83 -1.98
N ILE A 43 -14.47 6.67 -1.32
CA ILE A 43 -15.71 7.37 -1.74
C ILE A 43 -15.54 8.90 -1.68
N PRO A 44 -15.07 9.50 -0.57
CA PRO A 44 -14.86 10.96 -0.53
C PRO A 44 -13.88 11.44 -1.61
N TYR A 45 -12.83 10.65 -1.89
CA TYR A 45 -11.86 10.95 -2.92
C TYR A 45 -12.43 10.88 -4.34
N ILE A 46 -13.27 9.88 -4.62
CA ILE A 46 -13.95 9.75 -5.92
C ILE A 46 -14.94 10.90 -6.12
N LEU A 47 -15.71 11.25 -5.08
CA LEU A 47 -16.62 12.40 -5.12
C LEU A 47 -15.85 13.71 -5.32
N PHE A 48 -14.69 13.84 -4.67
CA PHE A 48 -13.80 14.98 -4.86
C PHE A 48 -13.30 15.08 -6.31
N ILE A 49 -12.79 13.98 -6.88
CA ILE A 49 -12.36 13.95 -8.29
C ILE A 49 -13.53 14.28 -9.22
N LEU A 50 -14.72 13.73 -8.97
CA LEU A 50 -15.88 14.00 -9.80
C LEU A 50 -16.25 15.50 -9.75
N ALA A 51 -16.29 16.11 -8.57
CA ALA A 51 -16.54 17.54 -8.41
C ALA A 51 -15.47 18.39 -9.12
N TYR A 52 -14.20 17.98 -8.98
CA TYR A 52 -13.06 18.61 -9.68
C TYR A 52 -13.23 18.56 -11.21
N LEU A 53 -13.61 17.41 -11.77
CA LEU A 53 -13.81 17.27 -13.20
C LEU A 53 -15.06 18.02 -13.69
N ILE A 54 -16.15 18.02 -12.94
CA ILE A 54 -17.34 18.83 -13.26
C ILE A 54 -16.94 20.30 -13.38
N PHE A 55 -16.16 20.80 -12.43
CA PHE A 55 -15.67 22.17 -12.46
C PHE A 55 -14.80 22.44 -13.69
N LEU A 56 -13.85 21.56 -14.03
CA LEU A 56 -12.99 21.76 -15.20
C LEU A 56 -13.75 21.73 -16.53
N PHE A 57 -14.80 20.92 -16.66
CA PHE A 57 -15.51 20.74 -17.93
C PHE A 57 -16.67 21.71 -18.13
N PHE A 58 -17.29 22.18 -17.05
CA PHE A 58 -18.50 23.02 -17.06
C PHE A 58 -18.33 24.37 -16.36
N GLY A 59 -17.25 24.58 -15.60
CA GLY A 59 -16.95 25.87 -15.00
C GLY A 59 -16.67 26.90 -16.10
N ASP A 60 -17.20 28.11 -15.93
CA ASP A 60 -16.94 29.20 -16.87
C ASP A 60 -15.46 29.59 -16.79
N ASN A 61 -14.71 29.38 -17.87
CA ASN A 61 -13.24 29.56 -17.97
C ASN A 61 -12.78 31.02 -17.82
N LYS A 62 -13.68 31.94 -17.46
CA LYS A 62 -13.46 33.39 -17.44
C LYS A 62 -12.96 33.93 -16.10
N HIS A 63 -12.90 33.12 -15.05
CA HIS A 63 -12.44 33.56 -13.74
C HIS A 63 -11.15 32.85 -13.35
N GLU A 64 -10.02 33.56 -13.35
CA GLU A 64 -8.75 33.11 -12.76
C GLU A 64 -8.95 32.59 -11.33
N VAL A 65 -9.91 33.17 -10.60
CA VAL A 65 -10.39 32.75 -9.28
C VAL A 65 -10.81 31.27 -9.25
N GLY A 66 -11.40 30.75 -10.31
CA GLY A 66 -11.81 29.35 -10.42
C GLY A 66 -10.63 28.39 -10.32
N ILE A 67 -9.53 28.70 -11.03
CA ILE A 67 -8.30 27.91 -11.01
C ILE A 67 -7.67 27.92 -9.60
N PHE A 68 -7.68 29.06 -8.91
CA PHE A 68 -7.18 29.14 -7.52
C PHE A 68 -8.03 28.33 -6.54
N ILE A 69 -9.36 28.34 -6.67
CA ILE A 69 -10.27 27.53 -5.85
C ILE A 69 -10.01 26.04 -6.08
N ILE A 70 -9.88 25.62 -7.34
CA ILE A 70 -9.54 24.24 -7.70
C ILE A 70 -8.22 23.81 -7.07
N ALA A 71 -7.16 24.62 -7.26
CA ALA A 71 -5.85 24.31 -6.73
C ALA A 71 -5.90 24.19 -5.21
N GLY A 72 -6.56 25.14 -4.53
CA GLY A 72 -6.75 25.10 -3.08
C GLY A 72 -7.49 23.86 -2.60
N LEU A 73 -8.57 23.47 -3.29
CA LEU A 73 -9.32 22.24 -2.98
C LEU A 73 -8.47 20.98 -3.19
N PHE A 74 -7.65 20.93 -4.24
CA PHE A 74 -6.71 19.83 -4.46
C PHE A 74 -5.69 19.71 -3.32
N PHE A 75 -5.07 20.82 -2.92
CA PHE A 75 -4.13 20.86 -1.80
C PHE A 75 -4.76 20.50 -0.45
N LEU A 76 -6.09 20.63 -0.31
CA LEU A 76 -6.81 20.25 0.91
C LEU A 76 -7.28 18.78 0.87
N CYS A 77 -7.90 18.34 -0.21
CA CYS A 77 -8.54 17.03 -0.30
C CYS A 77 -7.54 15.88 -0.47
N VAL A 78 -6.43 16.09 -1.19
CA VAL A 78 -5.43 15.02 -1.39
C VAL A 78 -4.75 14.61 -0.07
N PRO A 79 -4.25 15.53 0.78
CA PRO A 79 -3.71 15.16 2.09
C PRO A 79 -4.73 14.47 2.99
N ILE A 80 -5.99 14.95 2.99
CA ILE A 80 -7.08 14.31 3.75
C ILE A 80 -7.30 12.88 3.28
N TRP A 81 -7.32 12.64 1.96
CA TRP A 81 -7.44 11.29 1.42
C TRP A 81 -6.26 10.41 1.83
N ILE A 82 -5.03 10.90 1.75
CA ILE A 82 -3.83 10.16 2.18
C ILE A 82 -3.95 9.77 3.66
N ILE A 83 -4.41 10.69 4.51
CA ILE A 83 -4.64 10.44 5.94
C ILE A 83 -5.67 9.32 6.13
N ILE A 84 -6.85 9.43 5.50
CA ILE A 84 -7.93 8.44 5.64
C ILE A 84 -7.50 7.07 5.07
N LEU A 85 -6.74 7.05 3.97
CA LEU A 85 -6.19 5.84 3.38
C LEU A 85 -5.24 5.12 4.35
N ASN A 86 -4.31 5.85 4.97
CA ASN A 86 -3.37 5.29 5.95
C ASN A 86 -4.08 4.78 7.21
N LEU A 87 -5.10 5.49 7.68
CA LEU A 87 -5.96 5.04 8.78
C LEU A 87 -6.69 3.74 8.41
N SER A 88 -7.23 3.66 7.19
CA SER A 88 -7.92 2.47 6.68
C SER A 88 -6.98 1.27 6.58
N GLN A 89 -5.76 1.49 6.07
CA GLN A 89 -4.71 0.48 6.01
C GLN A 89 -4.37 -0.03 7.43
N GLY A 90 -4.14 0.88 8.38
CA GLY A 90 -3.82 0.51 9.76
C GLY A 90 -4.94 -0.26 10.46
N PHE A 91 -6.20 0.12 10.21
CA PHE A 91 -7.35 -0.58 10.76
C PHE A 91 -7.51 -1.99 10.19
N ILE A 92 -7.31 -2.15 8.87
CA ILE A 92 -7.31 -3.46 8.19
C ILE A 92 -6.21 -4.36 8.75
N ILE A 93 -5.00 -3.82 8.96
CA ILE A 93 -3.89 -4.56 9.58
C ILE A 93 -4.28 -5.05 10.98
N ASN A 94 -4.92 -4.21 11.79
CA ASN A 94 -5.36 -4.61 13.13
C ASN A 94 -6.37 -5.77 13.08
N ILE A 95 -7.34 -5.71 12.15
CA ILE A 95 -8.31 -6.81 11.93
C ILE A 95 -7.60 -8.10 11.49
N ILE A 96 -6.69 -8.00 10.52
CA ILE A 96 -5.91 -9.14 10.03
C ILE A 96 -5.10 -9.76 11.17
N SER A 97 -4.54 -8.97 12.09
CA SER A 97 -3.81 -9.50 13.24
C SER A 97 -4.68 -10.39 14.14
N HIS A 98 -5.96 -10.05 14.31
CA HIS A 98 -6.92 -10.86 15.07
C HIS A 98 -7.28 -12.14 14.31
N ILE A 99 -7.48 -12.05 12.99
CA ILE A 99 -7.78 -13.18 12.11
C ILE A 99 -6.63 -14.19 12.12
N ILE A 100 -5.38 -13.73 11.99
CA ILE A 100 -4.19 -14.60 11.98
C ILE A 100 -3.97 -15.25 13.36
N SER A 101 -4.31 -14.54 14.43
CA SER A 101 -4.15 -15.04 15.80
C SER A 101 -5.31 -15.94 16.26
N ASP A 102 -6.27 -16.27 15.38
CA ASP A 102 -7.52 -16.98 15.70
C ASP A 102 -8.28 -16.40 16.90
N ARG A 103 -8.18 -15.08 17.12
CA ARG A 103 -8.87 -14.39 18.22
C ARG A 103 -10.25 -13.92 17.74
N PRO A 104 -11.32 -14.11 18.53
CA PRO A 104 -12.60 -13.48 18.21
C PRO A 104 -12.40 -11.96 18.23
N PHE A 105 -12.93 -11.27 17.21
CA PHE A 105 -12.87 -9.82 17.13
C PHE A 105 -14.26 -9.21 16.93
N SER A 106 -14.48 -8.08 17.58
CA SER A 106 -15.65 -7.24 17.40
C SER A 106 -15.24 -5.94 16.73
N LEU A 107 -15.88 -5.57 15.62
CA LEU A 107 -15.52 -4.38 14.84
C LEU A 107 -15.55 -3.09 15.68
N SER A 108 -16.53 -2.95 16.57
CA SER A 108 -16.65 -1.77 17.43
C SER A 108 -15.54 -1.68 18.47
N GLU A 109 -15.09 -2.83 18.99
CA GLU A 109 -14.01 -2.89 19.98
C GLU A 109 -12.67 -2.60 19.32
N THR A 110 -12.39 -3.25 18.19
CA THR A 110 -11.20 -2.99 17.38
C THR A 110 -11.14 -1.53 16.95
N TRP A 111 -12.29 -0.92 16.60
CA TRP A 111 -12.38 0.50 16.25
C TRP A 111 -11.96 1.38 17.43
N LYS A 112 -12.58 1.21 18.60
CA LYS A 112 -12.23 1.98 19.81
C LYS A 112 -10.76 1.81 20.21
N GLU A 113 -10.22 0.61 20.05
CA GLU A 113 -8.84 0.31 20.40
C GLU A 113 -7.82 0.89 19.42
N PHE A 114 -8.15 0.92 18.12
CA PHE A 114 -7.31 1.51 17.08
C PHE A 114 -7.34 3.04 17.13
N PHE A 115 -8.53 3.62 17.32
CA PHE A 115 -8.73 5.07 17.30
C PHE A 115 -8.33 5.79 18.61
N LYS A 116 -7.52 5.15 19.46
CA LYS A 116 -6.89 5.84 20.59
C LYS A 116 -5.94 6.91 20.07
N PHE A 117 -5.99 8.10 20.67
CA PHE A 117 -5.23 9.28 20.24
C PHE A 117 -3.75 8.96 20.03
N GLU A 118 -3.11 8.24 20.96
CA GLU A 118 -1.70 7.87 20.87
C GLU A 118 -1.37 7.04 19.62
N LYS A 119 -2.21 6.06 19.26
CA LYS A 119 -1.96 5.20 18.09
C LYS A 119 -2.12 5.98 16.79
N ILE A 120 -3.20 6.78 16.68
CA ILE A 120 -3.44 7.64 15.52
C ILE A 120 -2.32 8.67 15.39
N PHE A 121 -1.97 9.36 16.47
CA PHE A 121 -0.95 10.39 16.47
C PHE A 121 0.40 9.82 16.04
N ASN A 122 0.81 8.69 16.61
CA ASN A 122 2.04 8.01 16.22
C ASN A 122 2.02 7.58 14.75
N LEU A 123 0.89 7.07 14.24
CA LEU A 123 0.74 6.70 12.83
C LEU A 123 0.86 7.93 11.92
N LEU A 124 0.06 8.97 12.16
CA LEU A 124 0.02 10.17 11.33
C LEU A 124 1.36 10.92 11.35
N MET A 125 1.97 11.10 12.52
CA MET A 125 3.26 11.77 12.61
C MET A 125 4.38 10.97 11.98
N THR A 126 4.35 9.64 12.06
CA THR A 126 5.33 8.81 11.34
C THR A 126 5.14 8.87 9.83
N MET A 127 3.89 8.87 9.35
CA MET A 127 3.60 9.03 7.91
C MET A 127 3.96 10.41 7.39
N PHE A 128 3.72 11.46 8.18
CA PHE A 128 4.16 12.82 7.87
C PHE A 128 5.68 12.92 7.80
N LEU A 129 6.39 12.39 8.82
CA LEU A 129 7.85 12.35 8.84
C LEU A 129 8.41 11.58 7.62
N TYR A 130 7.82 10.42 7.32
CA TYR A 130 8.20 9.61 6.16
C TYR A 130 7.98 10.37 4.84
N GLY A 131 6.84 11.03 4.68
CA GLY A 131 6.55 11.87 3.51
C GLY A 131 7.52 13.05 3.38
N PHE A 132 7.87 13.69 4.50
CA PHE A 132 8.85 14.77 4.53
C PHE A 132 10.24 14.28 4.08
N ILE A 133 10.72 13.16 4.64
CA ILE A 133 12.00 12.55 4.24
C ILE A 133 12.00 12.17 2.76
N MET A 134 10.88 11.64 2.25
CA MET A 134 10.74 11.24 0.85
C MET A 134 10.65 12.44 -0.11
N SER A 135 10.16 13.59 0.36
CA SER A 135 10.10 14.82 -0.44
C SER A 135 11.48 15.48 -0.65
N LEU A 136 12.41 15.34 0.32
CA LEU A 136 13.76 15.92 0.26
C LEU A 136 14.55 15.59 -1.03
N PRO A 137 14.60 14.33 -1.52
CA PRO A 137 15.26 14.02 -2.79
C PRO A 137 14.41 14.39 -4.01
N ILE A 138 13.08 14.45 -3.91
CA ILE A 138 12.21 14.73 -5.05
C ILE A 138 12.27 16.20 -5.47
N ILE A 139 12.22 17.12 -4.51
CA ILE A 139 12.22 18.57 -4.78
C ILE A 139 13.42 18.99 -5.65
N PRO A 140 14.68 18.72 -5.29
CA PRO A 140 15.82 19.10 -6.13
C PRO A 140 15.81 18.38 -7.47
N CYS A 141 15.30 17.15 -7.55
CA CYS A 141 15.20 16.44 -8.83
C CYS A 141 14.14 17.04 -9.77
N VAL A 142 13.00 17.48 -9.25
CA VAL A 142 11.99 18.22 -10.04
C VAL A 142 12.57 19.55 -10.52
N VAL A 143 13.28 20.27 -9.65
CA VAL A 143 13.96 21.51 -10.03
C VAL A 143 15.01 21.24 -11.11
N LEU A 144 15.86 20.22 -10.94
CA LEU A 144 16.85 19.83 -11.94
C LEU A 144 16.20 19.45 -13.27
N PHE A 145 15.09 18.70 -13.25
CA PHE A 145 14.35 18.31 -14.45
C PHE A 145 13.80 19.52 -15.21
N ILE A 146 13.22 20.49 -14.49
CA ILE A 146 12.68 21.74 -15.08
C ILE A 146 13.81 22.63 -15.61
N CYS A 147 14.93 22.72 -14.89
CA CYS A 147 16.09 23.52 -15.28
C CYS A 147 16.92 22.88 -16.40
N PHE A 148 16.85 21.56 -16.59
CA PHE A 148 17.69 20.80 -17.53
C PHE A 148 17.64 21.35 -18.97
N PRO A 149 16.48 21.64 -19.59
CA PRO A 149 16.41 22.20 -20.94
C PRO A 149 17.18 23.52 -21.11
N PHE A 150 17.25 24.34 -20.05
CA PHE A 150 17.93 25.64 -20.06
C PHE A 150 19.45 25.50 -19.93
N ILE A 151 19.93 24.45 -19.25
CA ILE A 151 21.35 24.19 -18.99
C ILE A 151 22.04 23.54 -20.20
N VAL A 152 21.29 22.79 -21.01
CA VAL A 152 21.80 21.95 -22.11
C VAL A 152 22.21 22.74 -23.37
N THR A 153 22.14 24.07 -23.35
CA THR A 153 22.57 24.97 -24.43
C THR A 153 24.09 25.21 -24.48
N SER A 154 24.86 24.69 -23.50
CA SER A 154 26.30 24.90 -23.37
C SER A 154 27.16 23.84 -24.08
N SER A 155 28.45 24.15 -24.34
CA SER A 155 29.45 23.25 -24.95
C SER A 155 29.66 21.91 -24.24
N TYR A 156 29.16 21.76 -23.00
CA TYR A 156 29.23 20.54 -22.19
C TYR A 156 27.95 19.67 -22.24
N LYS A 157 27.08 19.89 -23.23
CA LYS A 157 25.78 19.21 -23.38
C LYS A 157 25.84 17.69 -23.19
N ALA A 158 26.79 17.02 -23.84
CA ALA A 158 26.89 15.57 -23.77
C ALA A 158 27.17 15.07 -22.33
N LEU A 159 28.12 15.71 -21.64
CA LEU A 159 28.49 15.36 -20.26
C LEU A 159 27.34 15.61 -19.27
N LEU A 160 26.69 16.78 -19.39
CA LEU A 160 25.57 17.16 -18.51
C LEU A 160 24.35 16.26 -18.71
N THR A 161 24.11 15.81 -19.94
CA THR A 161 23.03 14.85 -20.25
C THR A 161 23.29 13.49 -19.59
N VAL A 162 24.51 12.96 -19.69
CA VAL A 162 24.87 11.68 -19.07
C VAL A 162 24.75 11.76 -17.55
N LEU A 163 25.29 12.82 -16.93
CA LEU A 163 25.20 13.02 -15.48
C LEU A 163 23.75 13.10 -14.98
N PHE A 164 22.89 13.79 -15.73
CA PHE A 164 21.47 13.89 -15.42
C PHE A 164 20.77 12.52 -15.40
N PHE A 165 21.02 11.67 -16.41
CA PHE A 165 20.46 10.32 -16.43
C PHE A 165 20.98 9.45 -15.29
N ILE A 166 22.26 9.57 -14.92
CA ILE A 166 22.82 8.85 -13.77
C ILE A 166 22.10 9.26 -12.47
N ILE A 167 21.90 10.57 -12.26
CA ILE A 167 21.17 11.09 -11.09
C ILE A 167 19.72 10.58 -11.08
N LEU A 168 19.06 10.56 -12.24
CA LEU A 168 17.70 10.01 -12.36
C LEU A 168 17.64 8.52 -12.00
N ILE A 169 18.60 7.71 -12.46
CA ILE A 169 18.66 6.28 -12.12
C ILE A 169 18.83 6.10 -10.61
N ILE A 170 19.75 6.84 -9.98
CA ILE A 170 19.96 6.80 -8.53
C ILE A 170 18.67 7.18 -7.80
N LEU A 171 17.98 8.23 -8.25
CA LEU A 171 16.72 8.67 -7.67
C LEU A 171 15.63 7.59 -7.77
N VAL A 172 15.48 6.95 -8.93
CA VAL A 172 14.50 5.87 -9.12
C VAL A 172 14.78 4.72 -8.15
N ILE A 173 16.05 4.35 -7.96
CA ILE A 173 16.44 3.31 -6.99
C ILE A 173 16.08 3.75 -5.56
N VAL A 174 16.38 5.00 -5.18
CA VAL A 174 16.03 5.53 -3.85
C VAL A 174 14.51 5.51 -3.66
N ILE A 175 13.73 6.03 -4.61
CA ILE A 175 12.25 6.03 -4.55
C ILE A 175 11.72 4.61 -4.43
N MET A 176 12.27 3.66 -5.18
CA MET A 176 11.87 2.25 -5.11
C MET A 176 12.12 1.65 -3.73
N ILE A 177 13.29 1.90 -3.13
CA ILE A 177 13.60 1.43 -1.76
C ILE A 177 12.62 2.04 -0.76
N PHE A 178 12.36 3.35 -0.85
CA PHE A 178 11.40 4.00 0.02
C PHE A 178 9.98 3.44 -0.19
N ALA A 179 9.54 3.19 -1.42
CA ALA A 179 8.25 2.58 -1.71
C ALA A 179 8.11 1.20 -1.06
N LEU A 180 9.18 0.40 -1.03
CA LEU A 180 9.19 -0.87 -0.28
C LEU A 180 9.06 -0.62 1.23
N VAL A 181 9.78 0.37 1.78
CA VAL A 181 9.67 0.76 3.21
C VAL A 181 8.24 1.12 3.59
N TYR A 182 7.51 1.84 2.73
CA TYR A 182 6.12 2.24 2.96
C TYR A 182 5.21 1.03 3.24
N ASN A 183 5.38 -0.07 2.49
CA ASN A 183 4.55 -1.27 2.64
C ASN A 183 4.65 -1.91 4.04
N PHE A 184 5.80 -1.77 4.71
CA PHE A 184 6.04 -2.32 6.05
C PHE A 184 5.88 -1.28 7.16
N LEU A 185 5.78 0.01 6.82
CA LEU A 185 5.75 1.08 7.80
C LEU A 185 4.48 1.04 8.66
N VAL A 186 3.30 0.89 8.04
CA VAL A 186 2.03 0.80 8.78
C VAL A 186 1.99 -0.46 9.67
N PRO A 187 2.33 -1.68 9.18
CA PRO A 187 2.43 -2.86 10.05
C PRO A 187 3.37 -2.68 11.24
N VAL A 188 4.55 -2.08 11.05
CA VAL A 188 5.49 -1.82 12.15
C VAL A 188 4.90 -0.90 13.21
N ILE A 189 4.19 0.17 12.80
CA ILE A 189 3.60 1.12 13.74
C ILE A 189 2.45 0.46 14.52
N VAL A 190 1.54 -0.20 13.81
CA VAL A 190 0.33 -0.77 14.40
C VAL A 190 0.63 -1.98 15.26
N LEU A 191 1.51 -2.87 14.80
CA LEU A 191 1.76 -4.18 15.43
C LEU A 191 2.97 -4.17 16.38
N GLU A 192 4.03 -3.38 16.10
CA GLU A 192 5.20 -3.29 17.00
C GLU A 192 5.18 -2.09 17.93
N LYS A 193 4.17 -1.23 17.84
CA LYS A 193 4.03 -0.01 18.66
C LYS A 193 5.26 0.92 18.58
N LYS A 194 5.97 0.90 17.44
CA LYS A 194 7.09 1.80 17.15
C LYS A 194 6.61 3.02 16.38
N ALA A 195 7.28 4.16 16.55
CA ALA A 195 6.93 5.40 15.88
C ALA A 195 8.17 6.14 15.37
N TYR A 196 7.95 7.14 14.50
CA TYR A 196 8.93 8.07 13.98
C TYR A 196 10.10 7.35 13.28
N PHE A 197 11.34 7.78 13.53
CA PHE A 197 12.56 7.17 12.99
C PHE A 197 12.74 5.70 13.40
N SER A 198 12.26 5.31 14.58
CA SER A 198 12.37 3.92 15.05
C SER A 198 11.55 2.97 14.17
N ALA A 199 10.36 3.40 13.74
CA ALA A 199 9.53 2.65 12.81
C ALA A 199 10.18 2.51 11.43
N ILE A 200 10.73 3.60 10.89
CA ILE A 200 11.41 3.61 9.58
C ILE A 200 12.63 2.69 9.60
N LYS A 201 13.51 2.83 10.61
CA LYS A 201 14.69 1.97 10.77
C LYS A 201 14.30 0.50 10.87
N ARG A 202 13.25 0.19 11.63
CA ARG A 202 12.74 -1.17 11.77
C ARG A 202 12.23 -1.72 10.43
N ALA A 203 11.44 -0.96 9.69
CA ALA A 203 10.95 -1.35 8.36
C ALA A 203 12.11 -1.62 7.39
N MET A 204 13.13 -0.76 7.34
CA MET A 204 14.35 -1.00 6.54
C MET A 204 15.07 -2.30 6.96
N THR A 205 15.17 -2.55 8.26
CA THR A 205 15.82 -3.78 8.78
C THR A 205 15.02 -5.04 8.47
N LEU A 206 13.72 -4.95 8.14
CA LEU A 206 12.93 -6.08 7.66
C LEU A 206 13.22 -6.35 6.18
N ILE A 207 13.31 -5.29 5.37
CA ILE A 207 13.55 -5.37 3.92
C ILE A 207 14.95 -5.91 3.61
N ILE A 208 15.98 -5.46 4.33
CA ILE A 208 17.38 -5.85 4.08
C ILE A 208 17.61 -7.35 4.29
N LYS A 209 16.80 -8.03 5.10
CA LYS A 209 17.00 -9.45 5.43
C LYS A 209 16.63 -10.38 4.27
N ASP A 210 15.53 -10.09 3.57
CA ASP A 210 15.04 -10.90 2.45
C ASP A 210 14.52 -10.00 1.30
N PRO A 211 15.40 -9.20 0.68
CA PRO A 211 14.98 -8.16 -0.26
C PRO A 211 14.34 -8.76 -1.52
N LEU A 212 14.83 -9.91 -1.98
CA LEU A 212 14.29 -10.59 -3.16
C LEU A 212 12.86 -11.05 -2.92
N LYS A 213 12.56 -11.64 -1.76
CA LYS A 213 11.19 -12.05 -1.43
C LYS A 213 10.27 -10.85 -1.25
N VAL A 214 10.75 -9.80 -0.56
CA VAL A 214 9.96 -8.58 -0.38
C VAL A 214 9.62 -7.93 -1.71
N ILE A 215 10.60 -7.80 -2.61
CA ILE A 215 10.40 -7.25 -3.96
C ILE A 215 9.45 -8.16 -4.74
N SER A 216 9.70 -9.47 -4.77
CA SER A 216 8.92 -10.41 -5.59
C SER A 216 7.47 -10.48 -5.16
N VAL A 217 7.19 -10.62 -3.86
CA VAL A 217 5.81 -10.71 -3.35
C VAL A 217 5.07 -9.39 -3.55
N THR A 218 5.69 -8.26 -3.22
CA THR A 218 5.08 -6.93 -3.42
C THR A 218 4.80 -6.68 -4.90
N LEU A 219 5.74 -7.04 -5.77
CA LEU A 219 5.62 -6.90 -7.22
C LEU A 219 4.52 -7.81 -7.78
N LEU A 220 4.47 -9.07 -7.37
CA LEU A 220 3.43 -10.01 -7.82
C LEU A 220 2.03 -9.60 -7.34
N LEU A 221 1.88 -9.18 -6.08
CA LEU A 221 0.62 -8.67 -5.54
C LEU A 221 0.16 -7.41 -6.28
N SER A 222 1.08 -6.45 -6.47
CA SER A 222 0.77 -5.20 -7.19
C SER A 222 0.44 -5.48 -8.65
N MET A 223 1.20 -6.33 -9.35
CA MET A 223 0.89 -6.73 -10.72
C MET A 223 -0.46 -7.43 -10.82
N LEU A 224 -0.78 -8.37 -9.93
CA LEU A 224 -2.09 -9.03 -9.90
C LEU A 224 -3.22 -8.02 -9.81
N VAL A 225 -3.13 -7.07 -8.88
CA VAL A 225 -4.14 -6.03 -8.69
C VAL A 225 -4.21 -5.09 -9.89
N GLN A 226 -3.07 -4.67 -10.44
CA GLN A 226 -3.01 -3.75 -11.58
C GLN A 226 -3.51 -4.40 -12.88
N ILE A 227 -3.27 -5.70 -13.09
CA ILE A 227 -3.81 -6.42 -14.25
C ILE A 227 -5.34 -6.49 -14.16
N ILE A 228 -5.88 -6.83 -12.99
CA ILE A 228 -7.35 -6.88 -12.79
C ILE A 228 -7.95 -5.48 -12.96
N GLN A 229 -7.35 -4.47 -12.33
CA GLN A 229 -7.81 -3.09 -12.44
C GLN A 229 -7.72 -2.60 -13.89
N GLY A 230 -6.62 -2.87 -14.59
CA GLY A 230 -6.41 -2.49 -15.98
C GLY A 230 -7.42 -3.16 -16.91
N ALA A 231 -7.61 -4.48 -16.79
CA ALA A 231 -8.58 -5.23 -17.58
C ALA A 231 -10.01 -4.66 -17.41
N PHE A 232 -10.38 -4.30 -16.17
CA PHE A 232 -11.65 -3.63 -15.90
C PHE A 232 -11.70 -2.21 -16.47
N SER A 233 -10.62 -1.44 -16.37
CA SER A 233 -10.58 -0.01 -16.70
C SER A 233 -10.53 0.28 -18.20
N VAL A 234 -9.85 -0.57 -18.98
CA VAL A 234 -9.63 -0.41 -20.43
C VAL A 234 -10.91 -0.07 -21.21
N PRO A 235 -12.01 -0.86 -21.13
CA PRO A 235 -13.21 -0.53 -21.89
C PRO A 235 -13.81 0.83 -21.53
N PHE A 236 -13.77 1.22 -20.25
CA PHE A 236 -14.30 2.51 -19.79
C PHE A 236 -13.43 3.68 -20.23
N VAL A 237 -12.11 3.51 -20.27
CA VAL A 237 -11.19 4.56 -20.77
C VAL A 237 -11.42 4.80 -22.28
N PHE A 238 -11.53 3.73 -23.08
CA PHE A 238 -11.84 3.89 -24.51
C PHE A 238 -13.21 4.53 -24.73
N LEU A 239 -14.22 4.08 -23.99
CA LEU A 239 -15.56 4.65 -24.07
C LEU A 239 -15.58 6.11 -23.60
N SER A 240 -14.84 6.48 -22.55
CA SER A 240 -14.78 7.85 -22.07
C SER A 240 -14.13 8.77 -23.10
N ILE A 241 -13.00 8.37 -23.71
CA ILE A 241 -12.35 9.18 -24.77
C ILE A 241 -13.31 9.47 -25.91
N PHE A 242 -14.07 8.46 -26.36
CA PHE A 242 -15.09 8.65 -27.38
C PHE A 242 -16.19 9.63 -26.92
N LEU A 243 -16.74 9.43 -25.72
CA LEU A 243 -17.80 10.28 -25.16
C LEU A 243 -17.35 11.70 -24.84
N MET A 244 -16.06 11.95 -24.64
CA MET A 244 -15.52 13.27 -24.29
C MET A 244 -15.89 14.34 -25.34
N GLN A 245 -15.96 13.95 -26.62
CA GLN A 245 -16.27 14.85 -27.73
C GLN A 245 -17.78 15.07 -27.92
N TYR A 246 -18.62 14.09 -27.59
CA TYR A 246 -20.05 14.11 -27.90
C TYR A 246 -20.95 14.39 -26.68
N HIS A 247 -20.60 13.84 -25.52
CA HIS A 247 -21.45 13.83 -24.32
C HIS A 247 -20.63 14.01 -23.04
N LYS A 248 -20.23 15.26 -22.75
CA LYS A 248 -19.42 15.62 -21.57
C LYS A 248 -19.96 15.07 -20.24
N GLY A 249 -21.28 15.07 -20.04
CA GLY A 249 -21.90 14.53 -18.83
C GLY A 249 -21.71 13.02 -18.68
N LEU A 250 -21.94 12.25 -19.76
CA LEU A 250 -21.73 10.81 -19.75
C LEU A 250 -20.25 10.46 -19.64
N TYR A 251 -19.37 11.23 -20.28
CA TYR A 251 -17.93 11.13 -20.13
C TYR A 251 -17.50 11.14 -18.64
N LEU A 252 -18.00 12.11 -17.86
CA LEU A 252 -17.66 12.21 -16.44
C LEU A 252 -18.08 10.99 -15.64
N VAL A 253 -19.31 10.48 -15.87
CA VAL A 253 -19.82 9.30 -15.17
C VAL A 253 -19.01 8.06 -15.52
N ILE A 254 -18.76 7.82 -16.80
CA ILE A 254 -17.99 6.66 -17.28
C ILE A 254 -16.55 6.71 -16.76
N GLN A 255 -15.95 7.90 -16.71
CA GLN A 255 -14.59 8.05 -16.22
C GLN A 255 -14.45 7.75 -14.72
N MET A 256 -15.53 7.74 -13.92
CA MET A 256 -15.50 7.38 -12.49
C MET A 256 -15.63 5.88 -12.19
N LEU A 257 -16.05 5.08 -13.18
CA LEU A 257 -16.24 3.63 -12.99
C LEU A 257 -14.92 2.90 -12.64
N PRO A 258 -13.79 3.15 -13.33
CA PRO A 258 -12.50 2.55 -12.97
C PRO A 258 -12.08 2.75 -11.52
N GLN A 259 -12.41 3.89 -10.91
CA GLN A 259 -11.97 4.27 -9.57
C GLN A 259 -12.73 3.48 -8.51
N LEU A 260 -13.98 3.07 -8.80
CA LEU A 260 -14.75 2.18 -7.92
C LEU A 260 -14.07 0.81 -7.76
N SER A 261 -13.34 0.33 -8.77
CA SER A 261 -12.61 -0.94 -8.66
C SER A 261 -11.51 -0.90 -7.59
N ALA A 262 -10.95 0.28 -7.30
CA ALA A 262 -9.92 0.42 -6.27
C ALA A 262 -10.46 0.07 -4.87
N ILE A 263 -11.73 0.38 -4.58
CA ILE A 263 -12.38 0.03 -3.30
C ILE A 263 -12.31 -1.48 -3.07
N ILE A 264 -12.53 -2.25 -4.14
CA ILE A 264 -12.58 -3.71 -4.12
C ILE A 264 -11.17 -4.30 -4.08
N LEU A 265 -10.24 -3.76 -4.88
CA LEU A 265 -8.94 -4.39 -5.12
C LEU A 265 -7.86 -3.99 -4.10
N VAL A 266 -7.88 -2.77 -3.58
CA VAL A 266 -6.85 -2.27 -2.64
C VAL A 266 -6.75 -3.10 -1.35
N PRO A 267 -7.84 -3.59 -0.74
CA PRO A 267 -7.72 -4.46 0.42
C PRO A 267 -6.87 -5.71 0.18
N VAL A 268 -6.83 -6.26 -1.04
CA VAL A 268 -5.98 -7.41 -1.38
C VAL A 268 -4.51 -7.07 -1.16
N LEU A 269 -4.07 -5.87 -1.54
CA LEU A 269 -2.71 -5.39 -1.29
C LEU A 269 -2.42 -5.26 0.21
N PHE A 270 -3.37 -4.71 0.98
CA PHE A 270 -3.20 -4.57 2.43
C PHE A 270 -3.09 -5.93 3.12
N VAL A 271 -3.92 -6.90 2.75
CA VAL A 271 -3.83 -8.26 3.30
C VAL A 271 -2.50 -8.91 2.91
N GLY A 272 -2.14 -8.90 1.63
CA GLY A 272 -0.91 -9.52 1.14
C GLY A 272 0.35 -8.92 1.76
N ASN A 273 0.44 -7.59 1.85
CA ASN A 273 1.56 -6.91 2.50
C ASN A 273 1.63 -7.18 4.01
N THR A 274 0.48 -7.36 4.67
CA THR A 274 0.45 -7.75 6.09
C THR A 274 0.96 -9.16 6.30
N LEU A 275 0.57 -10.12 5.45
CA LEU A 275 1.08 -11.50 5.49
C LEU A 275 2.59 -11.55 5.19
N LEU A 276 3.04 -10.77 4.20
CA LEU A 276 4.46 -10.63 3.91
C LEU A 276 5.23 -10.05 5.11
N TYR A 277 4.66 -9.07 5.81
CA TYR A 277 5.24 -8.55 7.06
C TYR A 277 5.37 -9.65 8.12
N TYR A 278 4.33 -10.46 8.34
CA TYR A 278 4.38 -11.56 9.32
C TYR A 278 5.41 -12.63 8.93
N ASP A 279 5.50 -13.01 7.66
CA ASP A 279 6.48 -13.98 7.17
C ASP A 279 7.93 -13.48 7.37
N VAL A 280 8.23 -12.25 6.95
CA VAL A 280 9.58 -11.68 7.09
C VAL A 280 9.93 -11.50 8.58
N ARG A 281 8.95 -11.12 9.40
CA ARG A 281 9.13 -11.00 10.85
C ARG A 281 9.39 -12.36 11.49
N PHE A 282 8.64 -13.40 11.11
CA PHE A 282 8.81 -14.76 11.60
C PHE A 282 10.21 -15.29 11.29
N ARG A 283 10.67 -15.17 10.03
CA ARG A 283 12.04 -15.51 9.61
C ARG A 283 13.10 -14.70 10.36
N LYS A 284 12.77 -13.48 10.77
CA LYS A 284 13.69 -12.60 11.51
C LYS A 284 13.83 -12.97 12.98
N GLU A 285 12.72 -13.28 13.63
CA GLU A 285 12.65 -13.51 15.08
C GLU A 285 13.03 -14.95 15.48
N GLY A 286 13.38 -15.81 14.51
CA GLY A 286 14.03 -17.10 14.80
C GLY A 286 13.08 -18.18 15.30
N TYR A 287 11.77 -17.93 15.29
CA TYR A 287 10.75 -18.94 15.59
C TYR A 287 10.84 -20.18 14.69
N ASP A 288 11.45 -20.07 13.52
CA ASP A 288 11.78 -21.21 12.66
C ASP A 288 12.73 -22.20 13.36
N LEU A 289 13.70 -21.69 14.14
CA LEU A 289 14.63 -22.50 14.91
C LEU A 289 13.98 -23.11 16.15
N GLU A 290 13.09 -22.38 16.83
CA GLU A 290 12.34 -22.92 17.99
C GLU A 290 11.36 -24.01 17.56
N VAL A 291 10.64 -23.83 16.45
CA VAL A 291 9.74 -24.86 15.90
C VAL A 291 10.51 -26.06 15.37
N MET A 292 11.63 -25.86 14.66
CA MET A 292 12.51 -26.95 14.26
C MET A 292 13.12 -27.69 15.45
N ALA A 293 13.49 -26.97 16.52
CA ALA A 293 13.98 -27.59 17.76
C ALA A 293 12.88 -28.40 18.44
N ASP A 294 11.66 -27.89 18.56
CA ASP A 294 10.51 -28.61 19.13
C ASP A 294 10.12 -29.84 18.31
N GLU A 295 10.17 -29.76 16.98
CA GLU A 295 9.96 -30.91 16.09
C GLU A 295 11.06 -31.96 16.25
N LEU A 296 12.32 -31.56 16.37
CA LEU A 296 13.44 -32.46 16.68
C LEU A 296 13.27 -33.12 18.06
N PHE A 297 12.88 -32.36 19.09
CA PHE A 297 12.61 -32.88 20.42
C PHE A 297 11.47 -33.90 20.41
N LYS A 298 10.36 -33.61 19.69
CA LYS A 298 9.26 -34.56 19.52
C LYS A 298 9.66 -35.81 18.73
N LYS A 299 10.58 -35.69 17.77
CA LYS A 299 11.06 -36.83 17.01
C LYS A 299 11.96 -37.73 17.86
N CYS A 300 12.89 -37.15 18.63
CA CYS A 300 13.72 -37.90 19.58
C CYS A 300 12.87 -38.61 20.64
N SER A 301 11.88 -37.94 21.23
CA SER A 301 11.03 -38.59 22.24
C SER A 301 10.18 -39.74 21.69
N LYS A 302 9.87 -39.70 20.38
CA LYS A 302 9.14 -40.78 19.70
C LYS A 302 10.04 -41.97 19.39
N ASP A 303 11.26 -41.72 18.92
CA ASP A 303 12.28 -42.78 18.70
C ASP A 303 12.67 -43.48 20.01
N ASP A 304 12.72 -42.77 21.14
CA ASP A 304 12.98 -43.37 22.46
C ASP A 304 11.82 -44.26 22.93
N SER A 305 10.58 -43.97 22.51
CA SER A 305 9.39 -44.75 22.88
C SER A 305 9.14 -45.98 22.01
N GLU A 306 9.68 -46.03 20.78
CA GLU A 306 9.60 -47.20 19.89
C GLU A 306 10.74 -48.20 20.13
N ASN A 307 11.80 -47.81 20.87
CA ASN A 307 12.95 -48.65 21.20
C ASN A 307 12.90 -49.28 22.61
N VAL A 308 11.75 -49.24 23.28
CA VAL A 308 11.46 -49.91 24.57
C VAL A 308 10.35 -50.94 24.38
#